data_AF-A0A353BT09-F1
#
_entry.id   AF-A0A353BT09-F1
#
_cell.length_a   1.000
_cell.length_b   1.000
_cell.length_c   1.000
_cell.angle_alpha   90.00
_cell.angle_beta   90.00
_cell.angle_gamma   90.00
#
_symmetry.space_group_name_H-M   'P 1'
#
loop_
_entity.id
_entity.type
_entity.pdbx_description
1 polymer ?
#
loop_
_entity_poly.entity_id
_entity_poly.type
_entity_poly.pdbx_seq_one_letter_code
_entity_poly.pdbx_strand_id
1 'polypeptide(L)'
;SIEGYGIHGNSAEWSIGTSASLGCFRLHNKDIQKLFSLVPVGTPVQIVYQTVRGGIDLNNNTAWLEVYPDIYQWSNPELESAKVIQSLGWIYEPHWQALGNLLQAKKPLRVEIPRVIKIEGESLDIDGFYWQQQVYLSQKCLEVLTVNFKTLRADELFSGFVKLDTTDLPGGNSQYFWDPQANTLRIIRLKVLLNGMELSDAASWSSDHRLLMNIKTIAAQLNAKFDWDCVSKAAICNEMKLVGEPRDGVFWVELEGLQRVWPQLKSTWDGKNYTLELMYKKR
;
A
#
# COMPACT_ATOMS: atom_id res chain seq x y z
N SER A 1 -45.84 -11.96 24.02
CA SER A 1 -44.77 -12.85 24.50
C SER A 1 -44.78 -14.11 23.65
N ILE A 2 -43.66 -14.82 23.57
CA ILE A 2 -43.61 -16.17 22.98
C ILE A 2 -43.58 -17.15 24.14
N GLU A 3 -44.45 -18.15 24.12
CA GLU A 3 -44.51 -19.16 25.17
C GLU A 3 -43.20 -19.95 25.24
N GLY A 4 -42.71 -20.20 26.46
CA GLY A 4 -41.47 -20.95 26.68
C GLY A 4 -40.15 -20.17 26.54
N TYR A 5 -40.17 -18.90 26.13
CA TYR A 5 -38.98 -18.05 26.02
C TYR A 5 -38.92 -16.99 27.11
N GLY A 6 -37.74 -16.78 27.68
CA GLY A 6 -37.50 -15.75 28.68
C GLY A 6 -36.08 -15.21 28.65
N ILE A 7 -35.95 -13.96 29.10
CA ILE A 7 -34.68 -13.34 29.48
C ILE A 7 -34.61 -13.41 31.00
N HIS A 8 -33.70 -14.21 31.55
CA HIS A 8 -33.68 -14.51 32.98
C HIS A 8 -32.26 -14.64 33.55
N GLY A 9 -32.15 -14.70 34.88
CA GLY A 9 -30.88 -14.97 35.58
C GLY A 9 -30.41 -16.41 35.42
N ASN A 10 -29.29 -16.78 36.03
CA ASN A 10 -28.72 -18.12 35.87
C ASN A 10 -28.19 -18.65 37.19
N SER A 11 -28.62 -19.85 37.59
CA SER A 11 -28.10 -20.54 38.77
C SER A 11 -26.67 -21.03 38.56
N ALA A 12 -26.27 -21.27 37.30
CA ALA A 12 -24.91 -21.64 36.92
C ALA A 12 -24.21 -20.47 36.20
N GLU A 13 -23.88 -19.38 36.91
CA GLU A 13 -23.33 -18.16 36.31
C GLU A 13 -22.10 -18.38 35.41
N TRP A 14 -21.27 -19.36 35.73
CA TRP A 14 -20.10 -19.74 34.92
C TRP A 14 -20.45 -20.23 33.51
N SER A 15 -21.71 -20.61 33.25
CA SER A 15 -22.16 -21.07 31.94
C SER A 15 -22.62 -19.94 31.02
N ILE A 16 -22.65 -18.69 31.49
CA ILE A 16 -23.03 -17.52 30.66
C ILE A 16 -21.99 -17.33 29.54
N GLY A 17 -22.47 -17.03 28.33
CA GLY A 17 -21.61 -16.91 27.14
C GLY A 17 -21.34 -18.22 26.39
N THR A 18 -21.96 -19.33 26.83
CA THR A 18 -21.89 -20.64 26.15
C THR A 18 -23.23 -21.03 25.54
N SER A 19 -23.23 -21.94 24.57
CA SER A 19 -24.42 -22.53 23.93
C SER A 19 -25.11 -23.60 24.81
N ALA A 20 -25.24 -23.32 26.11
CA ALA A 20 -25.77 -24.28 27.09
C ALA A 20 -27.25 -24.07 27.44
N SER A 21 -27.94 -23.06 26.86
CA SER A 21 -29.37 -22.88 27.10
C SER A 21 -30.18 -23.70 26.10
N LEU A 22 -31.25 -24.33 26.58
CA LEU A 22 -32.24 -25.05 25.76
C LEU A 22 -33.23 -24.08 25.06
N GLY A 23 -32.80 -22.84 24.75
CA GLY A 23 -33.61 -21.84 24.03
C GLY A 23 -33.84 -20.50 24.75
N CYS A 24 -33.64 -20.40 26.08
CA CYS A 24 -33.77 -19.13 26.80
C CYS A 24 -32.50 -18.28 26.80
N PHE A 25 -32.66 -16.97 27.02
CA PHE A 25 -31.56 -16.02 27.17
C PHE A 25 -31.20 -15.87 28.65
N ARG A 26 -29.95 -16.20 28.99
CA ARG A 26 -29.46 -16.17 30.37
C ARG A 26 -28.48 -15.01 30.55
N LEU A 27 -28.64 -14.27 31.63
CA LEU A 27 -27.76 -13.18 32.05
C LEU A 27 -27.14 -13.51 33.41
N HIS A 28 -26.06 -12.82 33.77
CA HIS A 28 -25.61 -12.78 35.17
C HIS A 28 -26.72 -12.19 36.05
N ASN A 29 -26.81 -12.66 37.29
CA ASN A 29 -27.92 -12.29 38.18
C ASN A 29 -27.92 -10.79 38.50
N LYS A 30 -26.73 -10.17 38.59
CA LYS A 30 -26.59 -8.71 38.73
C LYS A 30 -27.15 -7.93 37.52
N ASP A 31 -26.97 -8.46 36.32
CA ASP A 31 -27.34 -7.77 35.07
C ASP A 31 -28.84 -7.87 34.83
N ILE A 32 -29.46 -9.03 35.11
CA ILE A 32 -30.92 -9.18 35.01
C ILE A 32 -31.67 -8.34 36.04
N GLN A 33 -31.15 -8.20 37.27
CA GLN A 33 -31.76 -7.31 38.28
C GLN A 33 -31.78 -5.86 37.79
N LYS A 34 -30.66 -5.39 37.23
CA LYS A 34 -30.57 -4.06 36.63
C LYS A 34 -31.53 -3.93 35.44
N LEU A 35 -31.54 -4.89 34.53
CA LEU A 35 -32.42 -4.86 33.35
C LEU A 35 -33.90 -4.83 33.75
N PHE A 36 -34.31 -5.64 34.74
CA PHE A 36 -35.68 -5.68 35.24
C PHE A 36 -36.15 -4.32 35.79
N SER A 37 -35.25 -3.58 36.45
CA SER A 37 -35.58 -2.23 36.94
C SER A 37 -35.72 -1.16 35.86
N LEU A 38 -35.16 -1.40 34.66
CA LEU A 38 -35.08 -0.42 33.57
C LEU A 38 -36.11 -0.66 32.47
N VAL A 39 -36.64 -1.89 32.33
CA VAL A 39 -37.44 -2.31 31.17
C VAL A 39 -38.91 -2.53 31.59
N PRO A 40 -39.85 -1.66 31.16
CA PRO A 40 -41.26 -1.83 31.42
C PRO A 40 -41.89 -3.06 30.73
N VAL A 41 -43.01 -3.52 31.27
CA VAL A 41 -43.84 -4.53 30.59
C VAL A 41 -44.36 -3.97 29.27
N GLY A 42 -44.26 -4.79 28.22
CA GLY A 42 -44.67 -4.40 26.86
C GLY A 42 -43.53 -3.83 26.01
N THR A 43 -42.32 -3.65 26.56
CA THR A 43 -41.15 -3.28 25.76
C THR A 43 -40.90 -4.32 24.66
N PRO A 44 -40.86 -3.92 23.37
CA PRO A 44 -40.57 -4.84 22.28
C PRO A 44 -39.18 -5.45 22.41
N VAL A 45 -39.06 -6.75 22.11
CA VAL A 45 -37.78 -7.46 22.05
C VAL A 45 -37.59 -7.94 20.62
N GLN A 46 -36.45 -7.58 20.03
CA GLN A 46 -36.02 -8.07 18.73
C GLN A 46 -34.77 -8.94 18.92
N ILE A 47 -34.83 -10.18 18.46
CA ILE A 47 -33.70 -11.11 18.47
C ILE A 47 -33.10 -11.07 17.07
N VAL A 48 -31.82 -10.72 16.97
CA VAL A 48 -31.09 -10.69 15.69
C VAL A 48 -29.86 -11.57 15.78
N TYR A 49 -29.59 -12.31 14.71
CA TYR A 49 -28.34 -13.04 14.55
C TYR A 49 -27.40 -12.22 13.68
N GLN A 50 -26.66 -11.31 14.32
CA GLN A 50 -25.76 -10.39 13.64
C GLN A 50 -24.31 -10.77 13.91
N THR A 51 -23.69 -11.43 12.94
CA THR A 51 -22.29 -11.89 13.02
C THR A 51 -21.30 -10.83 12.57
N VAL A 52 -21.75 -9.81 11.83
CA VAL A 52 -20.91 -8.69 11.39
C VAL A 52 -21.56 -7.36 11.74
N ARG A 53 -20.77 -6.46 12.31
CA ARG A 53 -21.08 -5.06 12.54
C ARG A 53 -20.00 -4.20 11.92
N GLY A 54 -20.29 -2.94 11.67
CA GLY A 54 -19.30 -2.02 11.13
C GLY A 54 -19.67 -0.58 11.42
N GLY A 55 -18.73 0.30 11.11
CA GLY A 55 -18.90 1.74 11.27
C GLY A 55 -17.85 2.51 10.48
N ILE A 56 -18.06 3.80 10.37
CA ILE A 56 -17.11 4.75 9.79
C ILE A 56 -16.51 5.57 10.93
N ASP A 57 -15.19 5.68 10.94
CA ASP A 57 -14.46 6.68 11.73
C ASP A 57 -14.21 7.91 10.87
N LEU A 58 -14.99 8.97 11.13
CA LEU A 58 -14.92 10.21 10.37
C LEU A 58 -13.63 11.01 10.64
N ASN A 59 -12.95 10.79 11.78
CA ASN A 59 -11.73 11.52 12.10
C ASN A 59 -10.57 11.09 11.21
N ASN A 60 -10.50 9.78 10.93
CA ASN A 60 -9.45 9.18 10.12
C ASN A 60 -9.92 8.85 8.70
N ASN A 61 -11.20 9.07 8.41
CA ASN A 61 -11.88 8.70 7.16
C ASN A 61 -11.69 7.21 6.81
N THR A 62 -11.75 6.36 7.84
CA THR A 62 -11.64 4.89 7.73
C THR A 62 -12.97 4.24 8.01
N ALA A 63 -13.17 3.01 7.53
CA ALA A 63 -14.28 2.16 7.94
C ALA A 63 -13.73 0.91 8.62
N TRP A 64 -14.52 0.31 9.51
CA TRP A 64 -14.13 -0.88 10.25
C TRP A 64 -15.26 -1.90 10.31
N LEU A 65 -14.88 -3.16 10.54
CA LEU A 65 -15.78 -4.27 10.81
C LEU A 65 -15.45 -4.91 12.16
N GLU A 66 -16.47 -5.32 12.89
CA GLU A 66 -16.43 -6.25 14.00
C GLU A 66 -17.14 -7.54 13.59
N VAL A 67 -16.40 -8.64 13.57
CA VAL A 67 -16.84 -9.95 13.11
C VAL A 67 -16.82 -10.93 14.28
N TYR A 68 -17.97 -11.51 14.58
CA TYR A 68 -18.20 -12.42 15.68
C TYR A 68 -18.21 -13.88 15.18
N PRO A 69 -17.94 -14.87 16.05
CA PRO A 69 -18.05 -16.28 15.69
C PRO A 69 -19.46 -16.62 15.20
N ASP A 70 -19.54 -17.36 14.10
CA ASP A 70 -20.79 -17.91 13.61
C ASP A 70 -21.07 -19.27 14.29
N ILE A 71 -21.75 -19.22 15.43
CA ILE A 71 -22.05 -20.38 16.27
C ILE A 71 -22.94 -21.39 15.53
N TYR A 72 -23.87 -20.91 14.70
CA TYR A 72 -24.86 -21.76 14.01
C TYR A 72 -24.47 -22.12 12.57
N GLN A 73 -23.36 -21.58 12.06
CA GLN A 73 -22.93 -21.75 10.66
C GLN A 73 -23.99 -21.27 9.65
N TRP A 74 -24.73 -20.22 10.00
CA TRP A 74 -25.78 -19.64 9.17
C TRP A 74 -25.32 -18.42 8.37
N SER A 75 -24.08 -17.98 8.56
CA SER A 75 -23.52 -16.77 8.00
C SER A 75 -22.33 -17.06 7.11
N ASN A 76 -22.17 -16.26 6.06
CA ASN A 76 -20.94 -16.16 5.32
C ASN A 76 -20.31 -14.79 5.69
N PRO A 77 -19.15 -14.76 6.37
CA PRO A 77 -18.60 -13.52 6.90
C PRO A 77 -18.24 -12.53 5.79
N GLU A 78 -17.82 -12.98 4.61
CA GLU A 78 -17.55 -12.12 3.46
C GLU A 78 -18.83 -11.46 2.93
N LEU A 79 -19.90 -12.23 2.76
CA LEU A 79 -21.20 -11.74 2.29
C LEU A 79 -21.83 -10.75 3.28
N GLU A 80 -21.82 -11.09 4.58
CA GLU A 80 -22.34 -10.19 5.62
C GLU A 80 -21.50 -8.93 5.75
N SER A 81 -20.17 -9.04 5.61
CA SER A 81 -19.28 -7.88 5.54
C SER A 81 -19.62 -6.98 4.36
N ALA A 82 -19.83 -7.55 3.17
CA ALA A 82 -20.20 -6.77 1.99
C ALA A 82 -21.53 -6.01 2.19
N LYS A 83 -22.55 -6.65 2.77
CA LYS A 83 -23.84 -6.01 3.11
C LYS A 83 -23.65 -4.86 4.10
N VAL A 84 -22.88 -5.10 5.16
CA VAL A 84 -22.60 -4.06 6.17
C VAL A 84 -21.88 -2.89 5.53
N ILE A 85 -20.80 -3.12 4.79
CA ILE A 85 -20.03 -2.08 4.10
C ILE A 85 -20.93 -1.26 3.16
N GLN A 86 -21.76 -1.93 2.36
CA GLN A 86 -22.70 -1.26 1.46
C GLN A 86 -23.66 -0.34 2.24
N SER A 87 -24.16 -0.79 3.39
CA SER A 87 -25.07 -0.01 4.24
C SER A 87 -24.41 1.20 4.92
N LEU A 88 -23.08 1.19 5.09
CA LEU A 88 -22.34 2.30 5.71
C LEU A 88 -22.32 3.55 4.83
N GLY A 89 -22.48 3.40 3.50
CA GLY A 89 -22.31 4.51 2.57
C GLY A 89 -20.89 5.09 2.58
N TRP A 90 -19.89 4.26 2.88
CA TRP A 90 -18.49 4.68 2.89
C TRP A 90 -18.04 5.03 1.48
N ILE A 91 -17.33 6.16 1.35
CA ILE A 91 -16.99 6.75 0.04
C ILE A 91 -15.90 6.01 -0.72
N TYR A 92 -15.14 5.15 -0.03
CA TYR A 92 -14.04 4.42 -0.62
C TYR A 92 -14.43 2.98 -0.96
N GLU A 93 -13.89 2.50 -2.08
CA GLU A 93 -14.05 1.11 -2.47
C GLU A 93 -13.17 0.21 -1.61
N PRO A 94 -13.73 -0.87 -1.01
CA PRO A 94 -12.95 -1.86 -0.29
C PRO A 94 -12.03 -2.65 -1.23
N HIS A 95 -10.81 -2.90 -0.78
CA HIS A 95 -9.92 -3.84 -1.44
C HIS A 95 -10.26 -5.27 -0.99
N TRP A 96 -11.16 -5.93 -1.73
CA TRP A 96 -11.81 -7.18 -1.34
C TRP A 96 -10.88 -8.36 -1.07
N GLN A 97 -9.81 -8.53 -1.84
CA GLN A 97 -8.85 -9.62 -1.62
C GLN A 97 -8.12 -9.45 -0.27
N ALA A 98 -7.69 -8.22 0.03
CA ALA A 98 -7.03 -7.92 1.30
C ALA A 98 -7.98 -8.09 2.48
N LEU A 99 -9.22 -7.59 2.35
CA LEU A 99 -10.25 -7.79 3.36
C LEU A 99 -10.55 -9.28 3.58
N GLY A 100 -10.70 -10.08 2.52
CA GLY A 100 -10.94 -11.52 2.60
C GLY A 100 -9.83 -12.25 3.36
N ASN A 101 -8.55 -11.89 3.12
CA ASN A 101 -7.43 -12.44 3.88
C ASN A 101 -7.50 -12.07 5.37
N LEU A 102 -7.85 -10.83 5.71
CA LEU A 102 -8.01 -10.40 7.09
C LEU A 102 -9.17 -11.12 7.80
N LEU A 103 -10.28 -11.36 7.08
CA LEU A 103 -11.45 -12.05 7.61
C LEU A 103 -11.18 -13.51 7.97
N GLN A 104 -10.09 -14.13 7.52
CA GLN A 104 -9.70 -15.49 7.92
C GLN A 104 -9.23 -15.58 9.37
N ALA A 105 -8.83 -14.46 9.99
CA ALA A 105 -8.34 -14.44 11.37
C ALA A 105 -9.37 -14.97 12.38
N LYS A 106 -8.89 -15.37 13.57
CA LYS A 106 -9.73 -15.90 14.64
C LYS A 106 -10.72 -14.83 15.14
N LYS A 107 -11.97 -15.24 15.36
CA LYS A 107 -13.06 -14.38 15.85
C LYS A 107 -13.17 -14.44 17.39
N PRO A 108 -13.63 -13.37 18.07
CA PRO A 108 -14.06 -12.09 17.51
C PRO A 108 -12.88 -11.30 16.93
N LEU A 109 -13.13 -10.63 15.81
CA LEU A 109 -12.15 -9.87 15.06
C LEU A 109 -12.66 -8.44 14.89
N ARG A 110 -11.82 -7.45 15.17
CA ARG A 110 -12.07 -6.06 14.75
C ARG A 110 -10.99 -5.66 13.76
N VAL A 111 -11.40 -5.15 12.60
CA VAL A 111 -10.50 -4.86 11.50
C VAL A 111 -10.89 -3.58 10.78
N GLU A 112 -9.89 -2.76 10.45
CA GLU A 112 -10.05 -1.63 9.52
C GLU A 112 -10.20 -2.18 8.09
N ILE A 113 -11.16 -1.67 7.32
CA ILE A 113 -11.40 -2.09 5.94
C ILE A 113 -10.30 -1.49 5.05
N PRO A 114 -9.47 -2.31 4.38
CA PRO A 114 -8.52 -1.81 3.41
C PRO A 114 -9.25 -1.14 2.25
N ARG A 115 -8.82 0.04 1.83
CA ARG A 115 -9.42 0.74 0.67
C ARG A 115 -8.51 0.70 -0.54
N VAL A 116 -9.11 0.53 -1.71
CA VAL A 116 -8.40 0.68 -2.99
C VAL A 116 -7.85 2.10 -3.09
N ILE A 117 -6.62 2.24 -3.55
CA ILE A 117 -5.99 3.55 -3.82
C ILE A 117 -6.03 3.85 -5.31
N LYS A 118 -6.15 5.13 -5.65
CA LYS A 118 -5.91 5.58 -7.02
C LYS A 118 -4.43 5.73 -7.24
N ILE A 119 -3.98 5.43 -8.45
CA ILE A 119 -2.59 5.66 -8.83
C ILE A 119 -2.55 6.58 -10.04
N GLU A 120 -1.81 7.67 -9.89
CA GLU A 120 -1.60 8.67 -10.93
C GLU A 120 -0.15 8.60 -11.43
N GLY A 121 0.02 8.47 -12.73
CA GLY A 121 1.33 8.31 -13.36
C GLY A 121 1.26 7.51 -14.66
N GLU A 122 2.41 7.01 -15.13
CA GLU A 122 2.44 6.14 -16.32
C GLU A 122 1.62 4.88 -16.06
N SER A 123 0.70 4.60 -17.00
CA SER A 123 -0.30 3.53 -16.93
C SER A 123 0.32 2.21 -16.53
N LEU A 124 0.11 1.85 -15.28
CA LEU A 124 0.39 0.55 -14.73
C LEU A 124 -0.93 0.07 -14.14
N ASP A 125 -1.37 -1.09 -14.59
CA ASP A 125 -2.42 -1.85 -13.92
C ASP A 125 -1.87 -2.30 -12.57
N ILE A 126 -2.01 -1.43 -11.58
CA ILE A 126 -1.43 -1.59 -10.25
C ILE A 126 -2.54 -1.93 -9.29
N ASP A 127 -2.36 -3.07 -8.64
CA ASP A 127 -3.13 -3.44 -7.47
C ASP A 127 -2.44 -2.95 -6.19
N GLY A 128 -3.21 -2.24 -5.36
CA GLY A 128 -2.73 -1.60 -4.14
C GLY A 128 -3.86 -1.06 -3.28
N PHE A 129 -3.58 -0.92 -1.99
CA PHE A 129 -4.55 -0.45 -1.01
C PHE A 129 -3.92 0.36 0.11
N TYR A 130 -4.74 1.14 0.79
CA TYR A 130 -4.38 1.86 2.00
C TYR A 130 -5.05 1.20 3.19
N TRP A 131 -4.26 0.93 4.22
CA TRP A 131 -4.71 0.25 5.43
C TRP A 131 -3.80 0.57 6.61
N GLN A 132 -4.37 0.86 7.78
CA GLN A 132 -3.62 1.17 9.00
C GLN A 132 -2.57 2.27 8.81
N GLN A 133 -2.96 3.34 8.10
CA GLN A 133 -2.08 4.48 7.80
C GLN A 133 -0.87 4.15 6.91
N GLN A 134 -0.94 3.06 6.16
CA GLN A 134 0.16 2.61 5.30
C GLN A 134 -0.38 2.27 3.92
N VAL A 135 0.46 2.51 2.91
CA VAL A 135 0.20 2.11 1.52
C VAL A 135 0.81 0.74 1.29
N TYR A 136 0.04 -0.14 0.66
CA TYR A 136 0.47 -1.46 0.24
C TYR A 136 0.34 -1.58 -1.27
N LEU A 137 1.37 -2.11 -1.93
CA LEU A 137 1.39 -2.35 -3.36
C LEU A 137 1.65 -3.83 -3.62
N SER A 138 1.02 -4.40 -4.65
CA SER A 138 1.35 -5.74 -5.12
C SER A 138 2.83 -5.83 -5.51
N GLN A 139 3.45 -7.00 -5.30
CA GLN A 139 4.85 -7.20 -5.68
C GLN A 139 5.11 -6.88 -7.17
N LYS A 140 4.19 -7.29 -8.06
CA LYS A 140 4.24 -6.98 -9.50
C LYS A 140 4.35 -5.48 -9.77
N CYS A 141 3.65 -4.65 -9.00
CA CYS A 141 3.73 -3.20 -9.15
C CYS A 141 5.15 -2.70 -8.87
N LEU A 142 5.71 -3.09 -7.74
CA LEU A 142 7.02 -2.63 -7.32
C LEU A 142 8.15 -3.09 -8.26
N GLU A 143 7.99 -4.24 -8.94
CA GLU A 143 8.92 -4.72 -9.98
C GLU A 143 8.96 -3.76 -11.18
N VAL A 144 7.81 -3.23 -11.60
CA VAL A 144 7.78 -2.24 -12.69
C VAL A 144 8.32 -0.89 -12.26
N LEU A 145 8.25 -0.58 -10.97
CA LEU A 145 8.76 0.66 -10.40
C LEU A 145 10.27 0.61 -10.10
N THR A 146 10.96 -0.47 -10.49
CA THR A 146 12.40 -0.68 -10.28
C THR A 146 12.84 -0.54 -8.82
N VAL A 147 11.92 -0.82 -7.88
CA VAL A 147 12.25 -0.84 -6.46
C VAL A 147 13.08 -2.08 -6.17
N ASN A 148 14.26 -1.90 -5.59
CA ASN A 148 15.15 -3.01 -5.28
C ASN A 148 14.65 -3.75 -4.04
N PHE A 149 13.99 -4.89 -4.24
CA PHE A 149 13.35 -5.71 -3.20
C PHE A 149 14.28 -6.46 -2.26
N LYS A 150 15.60 -6.35 -2.42
CA LYS A 150 16.57 -7.26 -1.77
C LYS A 150 16.55 -7.22 -0.24
N THR A 151 15.77 -6.35 0.38
CA THR A 151 15.65 -6.21 1.84
C THR A 151 14.22 -6.14 2.35
N LEU A 152 13.22 -6.72 1.67
CA LEU A 152 11.90 -6.84 2.28
C LEU A 152 11.92 -7.89 3.38
N ARG A 153 11.48 -7.50 4.57
CA ARG A 153 11.32 -8.44 5.68
C ARG A 153 9.95 -9.11 5.61
N ALA A 154 9.82 -10.33 6.12
CA ALA A 154 8.58 -11.10 6.05
C ALA A 154 7.39 -10.40 6.75
N ASP A 155 7.66 -9.53 7.72
CA ASP A 155 6.68 -8.68 8.42
C ASP A 155 6.16 -7.49 7.58
N GLU A 156 6.80 -7.19 6.45
CA GLU A 156 6.37 -6.15 5.49
C GLU A 156 5.49 -6.72 4.37
N LEU A 157 5.35 -8.06 4.32
CA LEU A 157 4.55 -8.79 3.35
C LEU A 157 3.16 -9.11 3.91
N PHE A 158 2.15 -8.41 3.41
CA PHE A 158 0.76 -8.78 3.60
C PHE A 158 0.29 -9.60 2.40
N SER A 159 0.33 -10.93 2.48
CA SER A 159 -0.29 -11.82 1.47
C SER A 159 0.07 -11.51 0.00
N GLY A 160 1.33 -11.19 -0.30
CA GLY A 160 1.79 -10.81 -1.65
C GLY A 160 1.76 -9.31 -1.95
N PHE A 161 1.33 -8.50 -0.98
CA PHE A 161 1.46 -7.05 -0.98
C PHE A 161 2.60 -6.62 -0.08
N VAL A 162 3.27 -5.56 -0.48
CA VAL A 162 4.43 -5.00 0.20
C VAL A 162 4.07 -3.62 0.72
N LYS A 163 4.42 -3.37 1.98
CA LYS A 163 4.32 -2.04 2.58
C LYS A 163 5.26 -1.08 1.86
N LEU A 164 4.71 0.01 1.31
CA LEU A 164 5.49 1.10 0.73
C LEU A 164 5.97 2.04 1.83
N ASP A 165 7.27 2.31 1.88
CA ASP A 165 7.79 3.39 2.71
C ASP A 165 7.45 4.73 2.04
N THR A 166 6.50 5.45 2.64
CA THR A 166 6.11 6.80 2.21
C THR A 166 6.75 7.89 3.07
N THR A 167 7.68 7.54 3.97
CA THR A 167 8.37 8.51 4.83
C THR A 167 9.62 9.07 4.15
N ASP A 168 9.40 10.07 3.30
CA ASP A 168 10.49 10.93 2.84
C ASP A 168 10.40 12.31 3.48
N LEU A 169 11.47 12.67 4.17
CA LEU A 169 11.74 14.01 4.69
C LEU A 169 11.52 15.08 3.60
N PRO A 170 11.22 16.35 3.97
CA PRO A 170 11.21 17.44 3.01
C PRO A 170 12.61 17.56 2.37
N GLY A 171 12.72 17.16 1.09
CA GLY A 171 13.96 17.08 0.33
C GLY A 171 14.38 15.66 -0.13
N GLY A 172 13.59 14.62 0.11
CA GLY A 172 13.92 13.22 -0.24
C GLY A 172 13.71 12.85 -1.72
N ASN A 173 14.59 12.00 -2.24
CA ASN A 173 14.58 11.38 -3.58
C ASN A 173 13.52 10.26 -3.75
N SER A 174 12.37 10.38 -3.06
CA SER A 174 11.14 9.57 -3.17
C SER A 174 10.38 9.65 -4.52
N GLN A 175 10.38 8.60 -5.34
CA GLN A 175 9.57 8.48 -6.58
C GLN A 175 8.04 8.38 -6.32
N TYR A 176 7.61 8.31 -5.06
CA TYR A 176 6.23 8.05 -4.66
C TYR A 176 5.72 9.14 -3.73
N PHE A 177 4.52 9.63 -4.00
CA PHE A 177 3.87 10.68 -3.21
C PHE A 177 2.47 10.25 -2.86
N TRP A 178 2.23 9.99 -1.58
CA TRP A 178 0.90 9.62 -1.08
C TRP A 178 0.11 10.86 -0.67
N ASP A 179 -1.05 11.06 -1.28
CA ASP A 179 -2.06 12.03 -0.86
C ASP A 179 -3.23 11.30 -0.17
N PRO A 180 -3.28 11.33 1.18
CA PRO A 180 -4.35 10.66 1.93
C PRO A 180 -5.72 11.31 1.75
N GLN A 181 -5.80 12.59 1.38
CA GLN A 181 -7.07 13.29 1.16
C GLN A 181 -7.65 12.93 -0.20
N ALA A 182 -6.82 12.95 -1.25
CA ALA A 182 -7.21 12.53 -2.59
C ALA A 182 -7.37 11.01 -2.71
N ASN A 183 -6.82 10.24 -1.76
CA ASN A 183 -6.68 8.78 -1.83
C ASN A 183 -5.91 8.35 -3.08
N THR A 184 -4.85 9.09 -3.37
CA THR A 184 -4.06 8.95 -4.59
C THR A 184 -2.59 8.77 -4.24
N LEU A 185 -1.98 7.74 -4.81
CA LEU A 185 -0.54 7.58 -4.87
C LEU A 185 -0.05 8.10 -6.23
N ARG A 186 0.68 9.21 -6.22
CA ARG A 186 1.36 9.70 -7.42
C ARG A 186 2.73 9.03 -7.52
N ILE A 187 2.99 8.41 -8.66
CA ILE A 187 4.26 7.75 -8.94
C ILE A 187 4.96 8.47 -10.07
N ILE A 188 6.17 8.93 -9.81
CA ILE A 188 6.95 9.73 -10.75
C ILE A 188 8.23 8.97 -11.07
N ARG A 189 8.35 8.53 -12.32
CA ARG A 189 9.59 7.92 -12.80
C ARG A 189 10.66 8.97 -13.02
N LEU A 190 11.90 8.58 -12.80
CA LEU A 190 13.07 9.35 -13.18
C LEU A 190 13.10 9.55 -14.69
N LYS A 191 13.06 10.80 -15.14
CA LYS A 191 13.18 11.20 -16.54
C LYS A 191 14.50 11.88 -16.79
N VAL A 192 15.11 11.61 -17.94
CA VAL A 192 16.28 12.34 -18.42
C VAL A 192 15.91 13.00 -19.74
N LEU A 193 16.03 14.31 -19.81
CA LEU A 193 15.86 15.09 -21.03
C LEU A 193 17.24 15.53 -21.51
N LEU A 194 17.64 15.20 -22.73
CA LEU A 194 18.84 15.76 -23.35
C LEU A 194 18.44 16.71 -24.48
N ASN A 195 18.74 18.00 -24.32
CA ASN A 195 18.31 19.06 -25.21
C ASN A 195 16.79 19.06 -25.48
N GLY A 196 16.01 18.74 -24.45
CA GLY A 196 14.54 18.64 -24.51
C GLY A 196 14.00 17.31 -25.04
N MET A 197 14.84 16.36 -25.45
CA MET A 197 14.42 15.01 -25.85
C MET A 197 14.51 14.04 -24.68
N GLU A 198 13.41 13.36 -24.36
CA GLU A 198 13.40 12.33 -23.32
C GLU A 198 14.18 11.09 -23.77
N LEU A 199 15.06 10.60 -22.91
CA LEU A 199 15.88 9.42 -23.16
C LEU A 199 15.44 8.26 -22.26
N SER A 200 15.06 7.14 -22.89
CA SER A 200 14.76 5.89 -22.20
C SER A 200 16.03 5.26 -21.61
N ASP A 201 15.92 4.66 -20.43
CA ASP A 201 17.00 3.94 -19.74
C ASP A 201 18.30 4.75 -19.58
N ALA A 202 18.15 6.08 -19.47
CA ALA A 202 19.27 7.00 -19.41
C ALA A 202 19.81 7.23 -18.00
N ALA A 203 19.03 6.93 -16.97
CA ALA A 203 19.46 7.09 -15.58
C ALA A 203 18.89 6.02 -14.64
N SER A 204 19.60 5.78 -13.55
CA SER A 204 19.23 4.85 -12.48
C SER A 204 19.84 5.32 -11.16
N TRP A 205 19.32 4.83 -10.03
CA TRP A 205 19.88 5.11 -8.72
C TRP A 205 20.86 4.02 -8.29
N SER A 206 21.94 4.44 -7.64
CA SER A 206 22.85 3.53 -6.94
C SER A 206 22.26 3.08 -5.59
N SER A 207 22.82 2.00 -5.02
CA SER A 207 22.41 1.50 -3.70
C SER A 207 22.67 2.51 -2.57
N ASP A 208 23.54 3.49 -2.80
CA ASP A 208 23.86 4.58 -1.89
C ASP A 208 23.26 5.93 -2.36
N HIS A 209 22.16 5.87 -3.13
CA HIS A 209 21.34 7.02 -3.52
C HIS A 209 22.02 8.11 -4.37
N ARG A 210 23.12 7.78 -5.07
CA ARG A 210 23.70 8.62 -6.13
C ARG A 210 23.01 8.36 -7.47
N LEU A 211 22.77 9.44 -8.23
CA LEU A 211 22.20 9.39 -9.57
C LEU A 211 23.26 8.94 -10.58
N LEU A 212 23.00 7.83 -11.25
CA LEU A 212 23.87 7.26 -12.26
C LEU A 212 23.24 7.40 -13.65
N MET A 213 24.09 7.55 -14.65
CA MET A 213 23.73 7.80 -16.03
C MET A 213 24.25 6.68 -16.93
N ASN A 214 23.41 6.23 -17.85
CA ASN A 214 23.79 5.28 -18.88
C ASN A 214 24.60 6.02 -19.96
N ILE A 215 25.93 5.93 -19.85
CA ILE A 215 26.85 6.64 -20.75
C ILE A 215 26.64 6.21 -22.22
N LYS A 216 26.25 4.95 -22.48
CA LYS A 216 26.00 4.47 -23.85
C LYS A 216 24.85 5.24 -24.49
N THR A 217 23.74 5.41 -23.78
CA THR A 217 22.55 6.15 -24.25
C THR A 217 22.89 7.62 -24.50
N ILE A 218 23.59 8.27 -23.56
CA ILE A 218 24.01 9.67 -23.71
C ILE A 218 25.00 9.84 -24.87
N ALA A 219 26.01 8.96 -24.98
CA ALA A 219 27.01 9.01 -26.03
C ALA A 219 26.40 8.81 -27.42
N ALA A 220 25.47 7.86 -27.56
CA ALA A 220 24.74 7.64 -28.81
C ALA A 220 23.98 8.91 -29.23
N GLN A 221 23.27 9.56 -28.30
CA GLN A 221 22.51 10.77 -28.59
C GLN A 221 23.42 11.98 -28.92
N LEU A 222 24.61 12.05 -28.32
CA LEU A 222 25.61 13.08 -28.62
C LEU A 222 26.53 12.72 -29.80
N ASN A 223 26.29 11.59 -30.47
CA ASN A 223 27.11 11.06 -31.56
C ASN A 223 28.60 10.94 -31.19
N ALA A 224 28.87 10.43 -29.99
CA ALA A 224 30.20 10.22 -29.45
C ALA A 224 30.60 8.74 -29.55
N LYS A 225 31.91 8.50 -29.70
CA LYS A 225 32.44 7.14 -29.67
C LYS A 225 32.45 6.65 -28.23
N PHE A 226 31.83 5.51 -28.00
CA PHE A 226 31.76 4.86 -26.70
C PHE A 226 32.09 3.38 -26.84
N ASP A 227 32.98 2.90 -25.98
CA ASP A 227 33.31 1.50 -25.84
C ASP A 227 33.52 1.17 -24.36
N TRP A 228 33.13 -0.01 -23.94
CA TRP A 228 33.39 -0.50 -22.58
C TRP A 228 33.40 -2.02 -22.59
N ASP A 229 34.20 -2.58 -21.70
CA ASP A 229 34.31 -4.03 -21.57
C ASP A 229 34.10 -4.46 -20.11
N CYS A 230 33.33 -5.54 -19.95
CA CYS A 230 32.96 -6.09 -18.66
C CYS A 230 34.14 -6.70 -17.89
N VAL A 231 35.21 -7.12 -18.60
CA VAL A 231 36.42 -7.71 -18.00
C VAL A 231 37.30 -6.63 -17.40
N SER A 232 37.55 -5.55 -18.15
CA SER A 232 38.38 -4.43 -17.72
C SER A 232 37.68 -3.48 -16.75
N LYS A 233 36.34 -3.55 -16.64
CA LYS A 233 35.49 -2.65 -15.84
C LYS A 233 35.79 -1.17 -16.08
N ALA A 234 36.22 -0.84 -17.30
CA ALA A 234 36.55 0.51 -17.71
C ALA A 234 35.77 0.86 -18.96
N ALA A 235 35.21 2.06 -18.98
CA ALA A 235 34.60 2.63 -20.17
C ALA A 235 35.50 3.71 -20.75
N ILE A 236 35.51 3.82 -22.07
CA ILE A 236 36.18 4.87 -22.82
C ILE A 236 35.12 5.60 -23.64
N CYS A 237 35.02 6.91 -23.46
CA CYS A 237 34.15 7.77 -24.25
C CYS A 237 34.96 8.95 -24.79
N ASN A 238 34.97 9.15 -26.10
CA ASN A 238 35.82 10.15 -26.77
C ASN A 238 37.27 10.14 -26.26
N GLU A 239 37.89 8.95 -26.24
CA GLU A 239 39.29 8.74 -25.80
C GLU A 239 39.55 9.00 -24.31
N MET A 240 38.53 9.33 -23.52
CA MET A 240 38.67 9.52 -22.09
C MET A 240 38.15 8.31 -21.31
N LYS A 241 38.98 7.87 -20.36
CA LYS A 241 38.63 6.81 -19.43
C LYS A 241 37.64 7.33 -18.39
N LEU A 242 36.53 6.62 -18.25
CA LEU A 242 35.47 6.89 -17.29
C LEU A 242 35.56 5.93 -16.11
N VAL A 243 35.28 6.46 -14.93
CA VAL A 243 35.06 5.68 -13.71
C VAL A 243 33.56 5.55 -13.52
N GLY A 244 33.10 4.35 -13.23
CA GLY A 244 31.69 4.02 -13.12
C GLY A 244 31.48 2.59 -12.67
N GLU A 245 30.23 2.17 -12.72
CA GLU A 245 29.77 0.89 -12.18
C GLU A 245 29.10 0.06 -13.29
N PRO A 246 29.62 -1.12 -13.65
CA PRO A 246 28.93 -2.03 -14.56
C PRO A 246 27.76 -2.72 -13.84
N ARG A 247 26.55 -2.63 -14.41
CA ARG A 247 25.33 -3.28 -13.90
C ARG A 247 24.47 -3.75 -15.06
N ASP A 248 24.04 -5.02 -15.01
CA ASP A 248 23.13 -5.63 -16.00
C ASP A 248 23.58 -5.45 -17.47
N GLY A 249 24.88 -5.50 -17.72
CA GLY A 249 25.43 -5.32 -19.07
C GLY A 249 25.42 -3.87 -19.57
N VAL A 250 25.29 -2.91 -18.67
CA VAL A 250 25.39 -1.46 -18.94
C VAL A 250 26.47 -0.86 -18.02
N PHE A 251 27.26 0.07 -18.56
CA PHE A 251 28.20 0.85 -17.75
C PHE A 251 27.51 2.14 -17.30
N TRP A 252 27.50 2.38 -16.00
CA TRP A 252 26.83 3.52 -15.39
C TRP A 252 27.86 4.50 -14.84
N VAL A 253 27.68 5.81 -15.08
CA VAL A 253 28.59 6.85 -14.60
C VAL A 253 27.84 7.95 -13.88
N GLU A 254 28.46 8.58 -12.90
CA GLU A 254 27.88 9.78 -12.29
C GLU A 254 27.86 10.96 -13.26
N LEU A 255 27.01 11.94 -12.96
CA LEU A 255 26.85 13.16 -13.74
C LEU A 255 28.18 13.92 -13.93
N GLU A 256 29.02 13.96 -12.89
CA GLU A 256 30.37 14.56 -12.98
C GLU A 256 31.24 13.85 -14.03
N GLY A 257 31.11 12.53 -14.15
CA GLY A 257 31.79 11.74 -15.17
C GLY A 257 31.38 12.15 -16.58
N LEU A 258 30.07 12.38 -16.80
CA LEU A 258 29.57 12.91 -18.07
C LEU A 258 30.12 14.31 -18.35
N GLN A 259 30.15 15.19 -17.35
CA GLN A 259 30.64 16.56 -17.49
C GLN A 259 32.15 16.63 -17.76
N ARG A 260 32.93 15.62 -17.34
CA ARG A 260 34.34 15.48 -17.77
C ARG A 260 34.43 15.20 -19.27
N VAL A 261 33.56 14.33 -19.81
CA VAL A 261 33.48 14.01 -21.25
C VAL A 261 32.96 15.17 -22.08
N TRP A 262 31.97 15.88 -21.56
CA TRP A 262 31.37 17.04 -22.19
C TRP A 262 31.35 18.22 -21.21
N PRO A 263 32.44 19.01 -21.11
CA PRO A 263 32.52 20.15 -20.19
C PRO A 263 31.47 21.25 -20.40
N GLN A 264 30.80 21.26 -21.57
CA GLN A 264 29.71 22.18 -21.89
C GLN A 264 28.32 21.63 -21.51
N LEU A 265 28.24 20.39 -21.02
CA LEU A 265 27.00 19.76 -20.59
C LEU A 265 26.53 20.39 -19.28
N LYS A 266 25.45 21.16 -19.34
CA LYS A 266 24.78 21.70 -18.16
C LYS A 266 23.68 20.76 -17.71
N SER A 267 23.40 20.76 -16.42
CA SER A 267 22.38 19.92 -15.81
C SER A 267 21.48 20.72 -14.87
N THR A 268 20.18 20.44 -14.90
CA THR A 268 19.19 20.98 -13.97
C THR A 268 18.34 19.84 -13.42
N TRP A 269 18.10 19.81 -12.11
CA TRP A 269 17.26 18.81 -11.45
C TRP A 269 15.91 19.42 -11.06
N ASP A 270 14.82 18.82 -11.51
CA ASP A 270 13.46 19.09 -11.05
C ASP A 270 13.00 17.96 -10.11
N GLY A 271 13.16 18.18 -8.80
CA GLY A 271 12.74 17.22 -7.78
C GLY A 271 11.23 17.01 -7.69
N LYS A 272 10.40 17.91 -8.21
CA LYS A 272 8.93 17.74 -8.20
C LYS A 272 8.47 16.75 -9.25
N ASN A 273 9.19 16.67 -10.37
CA ASN A 273 8.83 15.82 -11.50
C ASN A 273 9.86 14.71 -11.78
N TYR A 274 10.87 14.56 -10.91
CA TYR A 274 11.94 13.56 -11.05
C TYR A 274 12.65 13.67 -12.40
N THR A 275 12.88 14.90 -12.85
CA THR A 275 13.43 15.14 -14.18
C THR A 275 14.84 15.72 -14.08
N LEU A 276 15.80 15.04 -14.70
CA LEU A 276 17.13 15.59 -14.98
C LEU A 276 17.15 16.15 -16.39
N GLU A 277 17.27 17.47 -16.51
CA GLU A 277 17.50 18.14 -17.79
C GLU A 277 18.99 18.30 -18.05
N LEU A 278 19.46 17.77 -19.16
CA LEU A 278 20.80 17.90 -19.69
C LEU A 278 20.78 18.80 -20.93
N MET A 279 21.60 19.83 -20.92
CA MET A 279 21.71 20.79 -22.01
C MET A 279 23.14 20.77 -22.55
N TYR A 280 23.31 20.37 -23.80
CA TYR A 280 24.58 20.33 -24.50
C TYR A 280 24.52 21.13 -25.80
N LYS A 281 25.39 22.14 -25.91
CA LYS A 281 25.61 22.87 -27.16
C LYS A 281 26.97 22.49 -27.73
N LYS A 282 26.96 21.84 -28.89
CA LYS A 282 28.16 21.59 -29.67
C LYS A 282 28.68 22.93 -30.19
N ARG A 283 29.99 23.18 -30.01
CA ARG A 283 30.65 24.34 -30.62
C ARG A 283 30.81 24.14 -32.11
#